data_AF-A0A2E6ZUN2-F1
#
_entry.id   AF-A0A2E6ZUN2-F1
#
_cell.length_a   1.000
_cell.length_b   1.000
_cell.length_c   1.000
_cell.angle_alpha   90.00
_cell.angle_beta   90.00
_cell.angle_gamma   90.00
#
_symmetry.space_group_name_H-M   'P 1'
#
loop_
_entity.id
_entity.type
_entity.pdbx_description
1 polymer ?
#
loop_
_entity_poly.entity_id
_entity_poly.type
_entity_poly.pdbx_seq_one_letter_code
_entity_poly.pdbx_strand_id
1 'polypeptide(L)' 'MNARGITREDLEEKLRATVGDPDGVVAAARPRLVVVGITLGVVVAAAVYMAGRRAGRRLSTVVEVRRV' A
#
# COMPACT_ATOMS: atom_id res chain seq x y z
N MET A 1 37.73 6.06 -25.56
CA MET A 1 36.55 6.38 -24.72
C MET A 1 36.21 5.12 -23.93
N ASN A 2 36.48 5.07 -22.63
CA ASN A 2 36.22 3.88 -21.82
C ASN A 2 34.74 3.86 -21.40
N ALA A 3 33.92 3.07 -22.09
CA ALA A 3 32.53 2.81 -21.72
C ALA A 3 32.49 1.83 -20.54
N ARG A 4 32.87 2.29 -19.35
CA ARG A 4 32.59 1.56 -18.11
C ARG A 4 31.11 1.81 -17.81
N GLY A 5 30.31 0.75 -17.85
CA GLY A 5 28.89 0.84 -17.52
C GLY A 5 28.72 1.35 -16.09
N ILE A 6 27.66 2.14 -15.86
CA ILE A 6 27.31 2.63 -14.53
C ILE A 6 27.01 1.41 -13.65
N THR A 7 27.79 1.21 -12.59
CA THR A 7 27.56 0.11 -11.65
C THR A 7 26.66 0.55 -10.48
N ARG A 8 26.22 -0.41 -9.67
CA ARG A 8 25.39 -0.14 -8.48
C ARG A 8 26.14 0.74 -7.48
N GLU A 9 27.43 0.52 -7.36
CA GLU A 9 28.33 1.24 -6.46
C GLU A 9 28.46 2.71 -6.91
N ASP A 10 28.59 2.98 -8.21
CA ASP A 10 28.62 4.34 -8.76
C ASP A 10 27.33 5.11 -8.43
N LEU A 11 26.18 4.42 -8.45
CA LEU A 11 24.88 5.01 -8.10
C LEU A 11 24.78 5.28 -6.60
N GLU A 12 25.21 4.35 -5.75
CA GLU A 12 25.22 4.54 -4.30
C GLU A 12 26.14 5.68 -3.87
N GLU A 13 27.32 5.78 -4.48
CA GLU A 13 28.27 6.85 -4.21
C GLU A 13 27.71 8.21 -4.61
N LYS A 14 27.13 8.35 -5.82
CA LYS A 14 26.48 9.58 -6.27
C LYS A 14 25.26 9.94 -5.44
N LEU A 15 24.47 8.94 -5.06
CA LEU A 15 23.29 9.14 -4.22
C LEU A 15 23.71 9.67 -2.85
N ARG A 16 24.74 9.07 -2.24
CA ARG A 16 25.29 9.52 -0.97
C ARG A 16 25.90 10.92 -1.06
N ALA A 17 26.61 11.21 -2.14
CA ALA A 17 27.23 12.52 -2.38
C ALA A 17 26.19 13.64 -2.57
N THR A 18 25.03 13.34 -3.17
CA THR A 18 24.00 14.33 -3.48
C THR A 18 22.99 14.51 -2.34
N VAL A 19 22.59 13.40 -1.70
CA VAL A 19 21.46 13.37 -0.75
C VAL A 19 21.92 13.25 0.71
N GLY A 20 23.20 12.93 0.96
CA GLY A 20 23.70 12.60 2.30
C GLY A 20 23.48 11.13 2.64
N ASP A 21 23.32 10.77 3.91
CA ASP A 21 23.08 9.38 4.34
C ASP A 21 21.71 8.86 3.85
N PRO A 22 21.66 7.99 2.83
CA PRO A 22 20.41 7.49 2.29
C PRO A 22 19.77 6.44 3.22
N ASP A 23 20.58 5.75 4.02
CA ASP A 23 20.11 4.67 4.90
C ASP A 23 19.26 5.24 6.04
N GLY A 24 19.64 6.39 6.59
CA GLY A 24 18.83 7.12 7.56
C GLY A 24 17.46 7.54 7.03
N VAL A 25 17.38 7.99 5.77
CA VAL A 25 16.11 8.37 5.13
C VAL A 25 15.21 7.15 4.92
N VAL A 26 15.77 6.04 4.45
CA VAL A 26 15.04 4.77 4.26
C VAL A 26 14.58 4.20 5.61
N ALA A 27 15.44 4.22 6.62
CA ALA A 27 15.10 3.78 7.98
C ALA A 27 13.98 4.63 8.58
N ALA A 28 13.99 5.95 8.39
CA ALA A 28 12.92 6.84 8.83
C ALA A 28 11.61 6.68 8.03
N ALA A 29 11.70 6.30 6.75
CA ALA A 29 10.53 6.09 5.89
C ALA A 29 9.85 4.73 6.14
N ARG A 30 10.59 3.71 6.59
CA ARG A 30 10.07 2.34 6.76
C ARG A 30 8.83 2.27 7.67
N PRO A 31 8.78 2.89 8.86
CA PRO A 31 7.57 2.91 9.70
C PRO A 31 6.42 3.66 9.03
N ARG A 32 6.70 4.78 8.34
CA ARG A 32 5.67 5.54 7.61
C ARG A 32 5.05 4.72 6.50
N LEU A 33 5.85 4.01 5.71
CA LEU A 33 5.37 3.14 4.63
C LEU A 33 4.47 2.02 5.17
N VAL A 34 4.84 1.42 6.31
CA VAL A 34 4.00 0.40 6.96
C VAL A 34 2.65 0.99 7.38
N VAL A 35 2.65 2.15 8.05
CA VAL A 35 1.40 2.83 8.47
C VAL A 35 0.52 3.18 7.28
N VAL A 36 1.10 3.72 6.21
CA VAL A 36 0.37 4.07 4.97
C VAL A 36 -0.23 2.81 4.35
N GLY A 37 0.54 1.72 4.25
CA GLY A 37 0.09 0.44 3.71
C GLY A 37 -1.10 -0.14 4.49
N ILE A 38 -1.00 -0.19 5.82
CA ILE A 38 -2.10 -0.66 6.69
C ILE A 38 -3.34 0.22 6.51
N THR A 39 -3.15 1.54 6.51
CA THR A 39 -4.25 2.50 6.38
C THR A 39 -5.00 2.31 5.06
N LEU A 40 -4.28 2.20 3.94
CA LEU A 40 -4.87 1.92 2.64
C LEU A 40 -5.61 0.58 2.62
N GLY A 41 -5.02 -0.47 3.21
CA GLY A 41 -5.66 -1.78 3.33
C GLY A 41 -7.00 -1.71 4.06
N VAL A 42 -7.05 -1.01 5.20
CA VAL A 42 -8.29 -0.81 5.98
C VAL A 42 -9.34 -0.04 5.17
N VAL A 43 -8.94 1.02 4.47
CA VAL A 43 -9.86 1.82 3.63
C VAL A 43 -10.47 0.97 2.52
N VAL A 44 -9.65 0.17 1.83
CA VAL A 44 -10.14 -0.73 0.77
C VAL A 44 -11.08 -1.78 1.34
N ALA A 45 -10.74 -2.42 2.46
CA ALA A 45 -11.58 -3.40 3.12
C ALA A 45 -12.94 -2.79 3.54
N ALA A 46 -12.93 -1.59 4.11
CA ALA A 46 -14.14 -0.86 4.47
C ALA A 46 -15.01 -0.54 3.24
N ALA A 47 -14.40 -0.09 2.14
CA ALA A 47 -15.09 0.21 0.90
C ALA A 47 -15.78 -1.03 0.32
N VAL A 48 -15.07 -2.17 0.26
CA VAL A 48 -15.62 -3.45 -0.19
C VAL A 48 -16.75 -3.92 0.71
N TYR A 49 -16.57 -3.85 2.03
CA TYR A 49 -17.62 -4.21 3.00
C TYR A 49 -18.87 -3.36 2.82
N MET A 50 -18.72 -2.04 2.68
CA MET A 50 -19.87 -1.14 2.48
C MET A 50 -20.58 -1.40 1.15
N ALA A 51 -19.83 -1.66 0.07
CA ALA A 51 -20.40 -2.02 -1.23
C ALA A 51 -21.21 -3.33 -1.12
N GLY A 52 -20.63 -4.37 -0.53
CA GLY A 52 -21.30 -5.65 -0.29
C GLY A 52 -22.52 -5.54 0.62
N ARG A 53 -22.40 -4.82 1.74
CA ARG A 53 -23.52 -4.57 2.67
C ARG A 53 -24.67 -3.83 2.00
N ARG A 54 -24.37 -2.84 1.16
CA ARG A 54 -25.40 -2.09 0.42
C ARG A 54 -26.11 -2.98 -0.61
N ALA A 55 -25.37 -3.83 -1.31
CA ALA A 55 -25.93 -4.78 -2.27
C ALA A 55 -26.81 -5.83 -1.56
N GLY A 56 -26.32 -6.43 -0.46
CA GLY A 56 -27.06 -7.41 0.33
C GLY A 56 -28.38 -6.87 0.89
N ARG A 57 -28.41 -5.60 1.32
CA ARG A 57 -29.65 -4.94 1.75
C ARG A 57 -30.65 -4.68 0.62
N ARG A 58 -30.19 -4.51 -0.61
CA ARG A 58 -31.06 -4.27 -1.78
C ARG A 58 -31.60 -5.58 -2.36
N LEU A 59 -30.83 -6.65 -2.25
CA LEU A 59 -31.12 -7.97 -2.79
C LEU A 59 -31.75 -8.91 -1.76
N SER A 60 -32.14 -8.40 -0.58
CA SER A 60 -32.78 -9.22 0.44
C SER A 60 -34.17 -9.65 -0.02
N THR A 61 -34.30 -10.89 -0.47
CA THR A 61 -35.59 -11.55 -0.69
C THR A 61 -36.28 -11.70 0.65
N VAL A 62 -37.50 -11.14 0.78
CA VAL A 62 -38.35 -11.35 1.94
C VAL A 62 -38.80 -12.81 1.93
N VAL A 63 -38.24 -13.63 2.83
CA VAL A 63 -38.70 -15.00 3.03
C VAL A 63 -39.81 -14.93 4.06
N GLU A 64 -41.07 -14.99 3.61
CA GLU A 64 -42.17 -15.26 4.53
C GLU A 64 -41.99 -16.67 5.09
N VAL A 65 -41.61 -16.74 6.37
CA VAL A 65 -41.55 -18.01 7.09
C VAL A 65 -42.98 -18.45 7.36
N ARG A 66 -43.53 -19.25 6.43
CA ARG A 66 -44.81 -19.93 6.64
C ARG A 66 -44.59 -20.99 7.73
N ARG A 67 -44.96 -20.68 8.97
CA ARG A 67 -45.08 -21.71 10.02
C ARG A 67 -46.27 -22.59 9.64
N VAL A 68 -45.94 -23.82 9.21
CA VAL A 68 -46.89 -24.94 9.15
C VAL A 68 -47.06 -25.53 10.54
#